data_AF-A0A4R2QZD5-F1
#
_entry.id   AF-A0A4R2QZD5-F1
#
_cell.length_a   1.000
_cell.length_b   1.000
_cell.length_c   1.000
_cell.angle_alpha   90.00
_cell.angle_beta   90.00
_cell.angle_gamma   90.00
#
_symmetry.space_group_name_H-M   'P 1'
#
loop_
_entity.id
_entity.type
_entity.pdbx_description
1 polymer ?
#
loop_
_entity_poly.entity_id
_entity_poly.type
_entity_poly.pdbx_seq_one_letter_code
_entity_poly.pdbx_strand_id
1 'polypeptide(L)'
;MTAPHDVCKNSVFLSEDVKSELNRTLHDYFAIIRSLFQAQNIPAVVYTGGSLARREPSVRWTEDGELRLFSDIDFVVHTPLEHQQDLWLKHLESYLKQHYPQFNSTVALVSDLSNASGFFARDIRLAQSFPIYASFQVEPVDRDAFDPTQMFNVMVHQISNTFLHPQWSGLSKGAYFRPEARYHYIKLILECLRTQFRSAEDGVIGYYSVYHKRHDPRLAHILDPETIATLTAAREQFGTVEIPELDIIRILRASMLVHLGFDRTEVTNEELLARLEERSLFSQHILPSYRFALLALMFSLGEDRDGQQAFLQLFSAILRRMETTHLIAAKDDLHILTDNTWSEHLTLHNDAFRELLKTVILLRRDYVRQWRRQVTGEDKIPDLYNDLLPAKG
;
A
#
# COMPACT_ATOMS: atom_id res chain seq x y z
N MET A 1 28.93 -0.21 19.99
CA MET A 1 28.61 -0.33 18.56
C MET A 1 27.42 -1.26 18.44
N THR A 2 26.29 -0.78 17.91
CA THR A 2 25.14 -1.65 17.62
C THR A 2 25.50 -2.57 16.46
N ALA A 3 25.13 -3.85 16.54
CA ALA A 3 25.31 -4.78 15.43
C ALA A 3 24.65 -4.20 14.16
N PRO A 4 25.24 -4.42 12.96
CA PRO A 4 24.67 -3.92 11.73
C PRO A 4 23.24 -4.43 11.54
N HIS A 5 22.31 -3.56 11.13
CA HIS A 5 20.91 -3.93 10.96
C HIS A 5 20.75 -4.84 9.74
N ASP A 6 20.49 -6.13 9.95
CA ASP A 6 20.20 -7.05 8.84
C ASP A 6 18.81 -6.74 8.24
N VAL A 7 18.82 -6.04 7.10
CA VAL A 7 17.62 -5.65 6.34
C VAL A 7 17.01 -6.81 5.58
N CYS A 8 17.68 -7.96 5.46
CA CYS A 8 17.20 -9.12 4.72
C CYS A 8 16.86 -10.32 5.63
N LYS A 9 16.83 -10.11 6.96
CA LYS A 9 16.62 -11.18 7.95
C LYS A 9 15.38 -12.04 7.67
N ASN A 10 14.34 -11.43 7.11
CA ASN A 10 13.06 -12.08 6.83
C ASN A 10 12.88 -12.38 5.33
N SER A 11 13.93 -12.25 4.51
CA SER A 11 13.90 -12.71 3.12
C SER A 11 14.15 -14.22 3.06
N VAL A 12 13.20 -14.97 2.51
CA VAL A 12 13.22 -16.43 2.47
C VAL A 12 14.02 -16.95 1.28
N PHE A 13 13.87 -16.33 0.11
CA PHE A 13 14.33 -16.85 -1.18
C PHE A 13 15.61 -16.18 -1.67
N LEU A 14 16.02 -15.07 -1.07
CA LEU A 14 17.32 -14.47 -1.38
C LEU A 14 18.47 -15.37 -0.88
N SER A 15 19.51 -15.54 -1.71
CA SER A 15 20.73 -16.24 -1.29
C SER A 15 21.54 -15.40 -0.31
N GLU A 16 22.41 -16.04 0.48
CA GLU A 16 23.24 -15.33 1.46
C GLU A 16 24.20 -14.32 0.82
N ASP A 17 24.69 -14.58 -0.38
CA ASP A 17 25.53 -13.64 -1.13
C ASP A 17 24.73 -12.36 -1.49
N VAL A 18 23.51 -12.53 -2.00
CA VAL A 18 22.59 -11.41 -2.32
C VAL A 18 22.23 -10.63 -1.07
N LYS A 19 21.91 -11.31 0.04
CA LYS A 19 21.62 -10.66 1.33
C LYS A 19 22.83 -9.88 1.84
N SER A 20 24.04 -10.44 1.74
CA SER A 20 25.27 -9.80 2.20
C SER A 20 25.59 -8.55 1.38
N GLU A 21 25.49 -8.63 0.05
CA GLU A 21 25.71 -7.50 -0.85
C GLU A 21 24.70 -6.37 -0.61
N LEU A 22 23.42 -6.71 -0.48
CA LEU A 22 22.36 -5.72 -0.26
C LEU A 22 22.49 -5.06 1.12
N ASN A 23 22.78 -5.83 2.17
CA ASN A 23 23.02 -5.30 3.51
C ASN A 23 24.18 -4.31 3.53
N ARG A 24 25.31 -4.66 2.91
CA ARG A 24 26.48 -3.77 2.78
C ARG A 24 26.10 -2.47 2.09
N THR A 25 25.44 -2.56 0.93
CA THR A 25 25.01 -1.41 0.14
C THR A 25 24.08 -0.47 0.94
N LEU A 26 23.13 -1.03 1.68
CA LEU A 26 22.20 -0.25 2.50
C LEU A 26 22.85 0.32 3.75
N HIS A 27 23.82 -0.37 4.36
CA HIS A 27 24.57 0.18 5.49
C HIS A 27 25.42 1.38 5.08
N ASP A 28 26.07 1.32 3.92
CA ASP A 28 26.82 2.44 3.36
C ASP A 28 25.88 3.64 3.11
N TYR A 29 24.71 3.38 2.53
CA TYR A 29 23.69 4.41 2.33
C TYR A 29 23.17 4.99 3.65
N PHE A 30 22.88 4.17 4.66
CA PHE A 30 22.42 4.64 5.97
C PHE A 30 23.50 5.39 6.74
N ALA A 31 24.78 5.09 6.53
CA ALA A 31 25.88 5.87 7.08
C ALA A 31 25.92 7.30 6.50
N ILE A 32 25.64 7.44 5.19
CA ILE A 32 25.47 8.75 4.55
C ILE A 32 24.31 9.51 5.19
N ILE A 33 23.13 8.89 5.30
CA ILE A 33 21.95 9.53 5.91
C ILE A 33 22.27 10.00 7.34
N ARG A 34 22.90 9.14 8.15
CA ARG A 34 23.33 9.47 9.50
C ARG A 34 24.24 10.70 9.52
N SER A 35 25.20 10.76 8.60
CA SER A 35 26.17 11.86 8.51
C SER A 35 25.49 13.18 8.10
N LEU A 36 24.49 13.11 7.21
CA LEU A 36 23.66 14.27 6.86
C LEU A 36 22.93 14.83 8.08
N PHE A 37 22.23 13.98 8.85
CA PHE A 37 21.53 14.41 10.06
C PHE A 37 22.48 14.95 11.14
N GLN A 38 23.65 14.33 11.32
CA GLN A 38 24.69 14.83 12.23
C GLN A 38 25.19 16.23 11.83
N ALA A 39 25.39 16.47 10.54
CA ALA A 39 25.86 17.76 10.04
C ALA A 39 24.82 18.89 10.21
N GLN A 40 23.53 18.57 10.09
CA GLN A 40 22.46 19.56 10.26
C GLN A 40 22.15 19.86 11.73
N ASN A 41 22.55 18.98 12.65
CA ASN A 41 22.29 19.12 14.09
C ASN A 41 20.81 19.34 14.44
N ILE A 42 19.90 18.76 13.65
CA ILE A 42 18.46 18.80 13.91
C ILE A 42 18.09 17.66 14.86
N PRO A 43 17.32 17.93 15.94
CA PRO A 43 16.83 16.89 16.82
C PRO A 43 15.91 15.93 16.07
N ALA A 44 16.36 14.72 15.78
CA ALA A 44 15.58 13.72 15.06
C ALA A 44 15.93 12.28 15.45
N VAL A 45 14.96 11.39 15.22
CA VAL A 45 15.18 9.95 15.12
C VAL A 45 14.68 9.47 13.77
N VAL A 46 15.51 8.70 13.06
CA VAL A 46 15.24 8.27 11.68
C VAL A 46 15.12 6.76 11.64
N TYR A 47 13.98 6.28 11.17
CA TYR A 47 13.68 4.87 10.99
C TYR A 47 13.48 4.53 9.52
N THR A 48 13.62 3.25 9.18
CA THR A 48 13.04 2.70 7.95
C THR A 48 11.60 2.28 8.22
N GLY A 49 10.74 2.43 7.22
CA GLY A 49 9.37 1.94 7.19
C GLY A 49 9.20 0.79 6.19
N GLY A 50 7.95 0.35 6.03
CA GLY A 50 7.59 -0.55 4.94
C GLY A 50 8.36 -1.86 4.94
N SER A 51 8.77 -2.29 3.75
CA SER A 51 9.42 -3.59 3.56
C SER A 51 10.79 -3.71 4.25
N LEU A 52 11.51 -2.59 4.40
CA LEU A 52 12.82 -2.59 5.09
C LEU A 52 12.67 -2.67 6.61
N ALA A 53 11.63 -2.02 7.17
CA ALA A 53 11.29 -2.21 8.58
C ALA A 53 10.95 -3.68 8.91
N ARG A 54 10.25 -4.34 7.99
CA ARG A 54 9.91 -5.76 8.07
C ARG A 54 11.04 -6.70 7.66
N ARG A 55 12.18 -6.16 7.20
CA ARG A 55 13.40 -6.88 6.78
C ARG A 55 13.17 -7.89 5.66
N GLU A 56 12.29 -7.53 4.74
CA GLU A 56 11.91 -8.32 3.58
C GLU A 56 11.99 -7.41 2.35
N PRO A 57 13.16 -6.98 1.87
CA PRO A 57 13.26 -6.22 0.62
C PRO A 57 12.89 -7.09 -0.58
N SER A 58 12.54 -6.40 -1.67
CA SER A 58 12.53 -6.94 -3.03
C SER A 58 13.78 -6.48 -3.75
N VAL A 59 14.38 -7.37 -4.53
CA VAL A 59 15.47 -7.07 -5.45
C VAL A 59 15.05 -7.34 -6.88
N ARG A 60 15.80 -6.79 -7.83
CA ARG A 60 15.73 -7.14 -9.24
C ARG A 60 17.13 -7.19 -9.83
N TRP A 61 17.30 -7.98 -10.88
CA TRP A 61 18.51 -7.98 -11.69
C TRP A 61 18.30 -7.08 -12.91
N THR A 62 19.30 -6.29 -13.27
CA THR A 62 19.30 -5.56 -14.54
C THR A 62 19.65 -6.49 -15.71
N GLU A 63 19.46 -6.02 -16.94
CA GLU A 63 19.89 -6.72 -18.15
C GLU A 63 21.40 -6.99 -18.14
N ASP A 64 22.19 -6.10 -17.54
CA ASP A 64 23.64 -6.24 -17.36
C ASP A 64 24.05 -7.17 -16.20
N GLY A 65 23.08 -7.77 -15.50
CA GLY A 65 23.33 -8.67 -14.38
C GLY A 65 23.66 -7.96 -13.06
N GLU A 66 23.37 -6.67 -12.92
CA GLU A 66 23.55 -5.95 -11.65
C GLU A 66 22.37 -6.18 -10.70
N LEU A 67 22.67 -6.46 -9.43
CA LEU A 67 21.68 -6.52 -8.37
C LEU A 67 21.24 -5.10 -7.98
N ARG A 68 19.93 -4.83 -8.01
CA ARG A 68 19.36 -3.56 -7.54
C ARG A 68 18.25 -3.77 -6.53
N LEU A 69 18.17 -2.88 -5.55
CA LEU A 69 17.01 -2.79 -4.67
C LEU A 69 15.79 -2.38 -5.52
N PHE A 70 14.72 -3.16 -5.42
CA PHE A 70 13.44 -2.87 -6.08
C PHE A 70 12.37 -2.35 -5.12
N SER A 71 12.59 -2.52 -3.81
CA SER A 71 11.77 -1.89 -2.78
C SER A 71 12.07 -0.40 -2.60
N ASP A 72 11.07 0.32 -2.11
CA ASP A 72 11.23 1.69 -1.64
C ASP A 72 12.01 1.73 -0.33
N ILE A 73 12.66 2.86 -0.09
CA ILE A 73 13.21 3.23 1.22
C ILE A 73 12.31 4.29 1.82
N ASP A 74 11.34 3.85 2.62
CA ASP A 74 10.45 4.74 3.34
C ASP A 74 11.14 5.24 4.60
N PHE A 75 11.57 6.50 4.65
CA PHE A 75 12.12 7.10 5.86
C PHE A 75 11.02 7.70 6.72
N VAL A 76 11.01 7.33 8.01
CA VAL A 76 10.19 8.00 9.02
C VAL A 76 11.13 8.85 9.86
N VAL A 77 10.98 10.17 9.76
CA VAL A 77 11.78 11.14 10.51
C VAL A 77 10.91 11.67 11.65
N HIS A 78 11.17 11.16 12.85
CA HIS A 78 10.55 11.64 14.08
C HIS A 78 11.32 12.85 14.60
N THR A 79 10.69 14.02 14.64
CA THR A 79 11.30 15.29 15.04
C THR A 79 10.28 16.13 15.81
N PRO A 80 10.67 16.94 16.81
CA PRO A 80 9.73 17.85 17.48
C PRO A 80 8.96 18.75 16.52
N LEU A 81 7.74 19.15 16.89
CA LEU A 81 6.81 19.88 16.01
C LEU A 81 7.41 21.19 15.49
N GLU A 82 8.14 21.91 16.35
CA GLU A 82 8.83 23.15 16.02
C GLU A 82 9.88 22.99 14.89
N HIS A 83 10.40 21.79 14.70
CA HIS A 83 11.39 21.48 13.67
C HIS A 83 10.78 20.94 12.38
N GLN A 84 9.50 20.55 12.35
CA GLN A 84 8.86 20.05 11.11
C GLN A 84 8.81 21.09 9.99
N GLN A 85 8.88 22.38 10.33
CA GLN A 85 8.88 23.46 9.36
C GLN A 85 10.26 23.76 8.76
N ASP A 86 11.31 23.11 9.27
CA ASP A 86 12.68 23.25 8.80
C ASP A 86 12.78 22.98 7.28
N LEU A 87 13.44 23.91 6.57
CA LEU A 87 13.52 23.85 5.10
C LEU A 87 14.36 22.68 4.61
N TRP A 88 15.39 22.29 5.35
CA TRP A 88 16.20 21.14 4.98
C TRP A 88 15.40 19.84 5.12
N LEU A 89 14.68 19.67 6.23
CA LEU A 89 13.79 18.50 6.41
C LEU A 89 12.72 18.40 5.31
N LYS A 90 12.10 19.52 4.95
CA LYS A 90 11.09 19.56 3.87
C LYS A 90 11.67 19.20 2.51
N HIS A 91 12.94 19.54 2.25
CA HIS A 91 13.61 19.25 0.98
C HIS A 91 14.41 17.94 1.00
N LEU A 92 14.46 17.22 2.13
CA LEU A 92 15.25 15.99 2.27
C LEU A 92 14.84 14.94 1.23
N GLU A 93 13.55 14.72 1.00
CA GLU A 93 13.08 13.76 0.00
C GLU A 93 13.60 14.08 -1.41
N SER A 94 13.49 15.35 -1.83
CA SER A 94 13.98 15.82 -3.12
C SER A 94 15.50 15.70 -3.23
N TYR A 95 16.22 16.05 -2.15
CA TYR A 95 17.67 15.89 -2.08
C TYR A 95 18.09 14.43 -2.27
N LEU A 96 17.45 13.49 -1.56
CA LEU A 96 17.76 12.06 -1.68
C LEU A 96 17.47 11.53 -3.08
N LYS A 97 16.36 11.93 -3.69
CA LYS A 97 16.03 11.56 -5.08
C LYS A 97 17.04 12.10 -6.10
N GLN A 98 17.54 13.32 -5.89
CA GLN A 98 18.51 13.94 -6.79
C GLN A 98 19.92 13.35 -6.66
N HIS A 99 20.38 13.10 -5.43
CA HIS A 99 21.76 12.68 -5.16
C HIS A 99 21.95 11.17 -5.09
N TYR A 100 20.89 10.41 -4.81
CA TYR A 100 20.90 8.95 -4.70
C TYR A 100 19.76 8.32 -5.52
N PRO A 101 19.65 8.60 -6.82
CA PRO A 101 18.53 8.18 -7.66
C PRO A 101 18.39 6.66 -7.82
N GLN A 102 19.43 5.89 -7.48
CA GLN A 102 19.37 4.43 -7.45
C GLN A 102 18.45 3.89 -6.35
N PHE A 103 18.13 4.70 -5.34
CA PHE A 103 17.21 4.35 -4.26
C PHE A 103 15.93 5.17 -4.39
N ASN A 104 14.78 4.50 -4.52
CA ASN A 104 13.51 5.21 -4.46
C ASN A 104 13.15 5.52 -3.00
N SER A 105 13.56 6.70 -2.55
CA SER A 105 13.38 7.13 -1.17
C SER A 105 12.14 8.01 -1.01
N THR A 106 11.38 7.77 0.06
CA THR A 106 10.29 8.64 0.51
C THR A 106 10.57 9.11 1.93
N VAL A 107 10.04 10.27 2.32
CA VAL A 107 10.24 10.82 3.68
C VAL A 107 8.90 11.21 4.26
N ALA A 108 8.57 10.67 5.43
CA ALA A 108 7.45 11.09 6.25
C ALA A 108 7.98 11.81 7.50
N LEU A 109 7.54 13.04 7.72
CA LEU A 109 7.86 13.80 8.94
C LEU A 109 6.78 13.55 9.99
N VAL A 110 7.19 13.12 11.17
CA VAL A 110 6.26 12.80 12.27
C VAL A 110 6.73 13.52 13.53
N SER A 111 5.82 14.15 14.25
CA SER A 111 6.12 14.84 15.52
C SER A 111 5.68 14.04 16.73
N ASP A 112 4.61 13.29 16.56
CA ASP A 112 3.98 12.52 17.61
C ASP A 112 3.68 11.11 17.13
N LEU A 113 4.39 10.14 17.71
CA LEU A 113 4.19 8.72 17.41
C LEU A 113 3.03 8.11 18.20
N SER A 114 2.42 8.83 19.15
CA SER A 114 1.26 8.34 19.90
C SER A 114 0.02 8.16 19.01
N ASN A 115 -0.05 8.87 17.89
CA ASN A 115 -1.10 8.74 16.87
C ASN A 115 -0.81 7.64 15.84
N ALA A 116 0.38 7.04 15.85
CA ALA A 116 0.71 5.98 14.91
C ALA A 116 -0.21 4.78 15.14
N SER A 117 -0.78 4.23 14.07
CA SER A 117 -1.69 3.08 14.16
C SER A 117 -1.46 2.06 13.04
N GLY A 118 -2.00 0.85 13.24
CA GLY A 118 -2.00 -0.22 12.23
C GLY A 118 -0.61 -0.66 11.78
N PHE A 119 -0.44 -0.88 10.47
CA PHE A 119 0.83 -1.34 9.92
C PHE A 119 1.94 -0.28 9.99
N PHE A 120 1.60 1.01 10.01
CA PHE A 120 2.58 2.08 10.18
C PHE A 120 3.23 2.02 11.57
N ALA A 121 2.41 1.96 12.62
CA ALA A 121 2.89 1.78 14.00
C ALA A 121 3.74 0.51 14.15
N ARG A 122 3.27 -0.61 13.60
CA ARG A 122 4.00 -1.87 13.65
C ARG A 122 5.36 -1.77 12.97
N ASP A 123 5.42 -1.20 11.76
CA ASP A 123 6.68 -1.05 11.02
C ASP A 123 7.66 -0.16 11.80
N ILE A 124 7.20 0.96 12.36
CA ILE A 124 8.03 1.81 13.24
C ILE A 124 8.55 1.01 14.44
N ARG A 125 7.68 0.27 15.14
CA ARG A 125 8.08 -0.54 16.29
C ARG A 125 9.15 -1.58 15.96
N LEU A 126 9.08 -2.21 14.78
CA LEU A 126 10.11 -3.13 14.31
C LEU A 126 11.44 -2.41 14.05
N ALA A 127 11.38 -1.19 13.53
CA ALA A 127 12.54 -0.35 13.25
C ALA A 127 13.11 0.37 14.48
N GLN A 128 12.35 0.53 15.58
CA GLN A 128 12.78 1.23 16.79
C GLN A 128 14.02 0.62 17.46
N SER A 129 14.23 -0.69 17.29
CA SER A 129 15.44 -1.36 17.79
C SER A 129 16.69 -1.07 16.95
N PHE A 130 16.53 -0.48 15.77
CA PHE A 130 17.59 -0.26 14.78
C PHE A 130 17.40 1.09 14.04
N PRO A 131 17.39 2.23 14.74
CA PRO A 131 17.31 3.54 14.09
C PRO A 131 18.55 3.78 13.23
N ILE A 132 18.36 4.46 12.10
CA ILE A 132 19.46 4.91 11.24
C ILE A 132 20.26 6.02 11.93
N TYR A 133 19.53 6.95 12.55
CA TYR A 133 20.03 8.08 13.32
C TYR A 133 19.11 8.30 14.53
N ALA A 134 19.67 8.68 15.67
CA ALA A 134 18.90 9.03 16.87
C ALA A 134 19.66 10.09 17.67
N SER A 135 19.04 11.25 17.89
CA SER A 135 19.60 12.30 18.76
C SER A 135 18.89 12.42 20.11
N PHE A 136 17.78 11.72 20.29
CA PHE A 136 17.03 11.63 21.55
C PHE A 136 16.38 10.25 21.69
N GLN A 137 15.92 9.94 22.90
CA GLN A 137 15.20 8.68 23.17
C GLN A 137 13.71 8.84 22.84
N VAL A 138 13.15 7.79 22.24
CA VAL A 138 11.74 7.73 21.82
C VAL A 138 11.08 6.60 22.58
N GLU A 139 9.92 6.89 23.18
CA GLU A 139 9.13 5.86 23.84
C GLU A 139 8.70 4.77 22.85
N PRO A 140 8.68 3.49 23.27
CA PRO A 140 8.21 2.41 22.41
C PRO A 140 6.78 2.67 21.91
N VAL A 141 6.55 2.47 20.61
CA VAL A 141 5.19 2.53 20.06
C VAL A 141 4.39 1.36 20.62
N ASP A 142 3.14 1.63 21.01
CA ASP A 142 2.25 0.62 21.62
C ASP A 142 2.08 -0.60 20.70
N ARG A 143 2.12 -1.79 21.32
CA ARG A 143 1.94 -3.07 20.65
C ARG A 143 0.50 -3.26 20.17
N ASP A 144 -0.46 -2.70 20.90
CA ASP A 144 -1.89 -2.97 20.73
C ASP A 144 -2.61 -1.92 19.88
N ALA A 145 -1.86 -1.02 19.22
CA ALA A 145 -2.38 -0.10 18.20
C ALA A 145 -2.81 -0.80 16.88
N PHE A 146 -3.21 -2.07 16.97
CA PHE A 146 -3.66 -2.88 15.85
C PHE A 146 -5.14 -2.62 15.59
N ASP A 147 -5.43 -1.85 14.54
CA ASP A 147 -6.80 -1.53 14.10
C ASP A 147 -7.16 -2.35 12.84
N PRO A 148 -8.17 -3.26 12.90
CA PRO A 148 -8.66 -4.00 11.74
C PRO A 148 -9.05 -3.10 10.56
N THR A 149 -9.51 -1.87 10.84
CA THR A 149 -9.83 -0.87 9.82
C THR A 149 -8.60 -0.46 9.02
N GLN A 150 -7.41 -0.42 9.65
CA GLN A 150 -6.15 -0.09 8.97
C GLN A 150 -5.66 -1.23 8.07
N MET A 151 -5.93 -2.49 8.43
CA MET A 151 -5.65 -3.61 7.53
C MET A 151 -6.49 -3.51 6.26
N PHE A 152 -7.77 -3.17 6.42
CA PHE A 152 -8.66 -2.97 5.29
C PHE A 152 -8.21 -1.80 4.41
N ASN A 153 -7.75 -0.68 5.01
CA ASN A 153 -7.14 0.43 4.27
C ASN A 153 -5.96 0.00 3.39
N VAL A 154 -5.10 -0.89 3.93
CA VAL A 154 -3.90 -1.36 3.21
C VAL A 154 -4.28 -2.22 2.02
N MET A 155 -5.30 -3.08 2.16
CA MET A 155 -5.82 -3.80 1.01
C MET A 155 -6.43 -2.87 -0.03
N VAL A 156 -7.30 -1.95 0.40
CA VAL A 156 -7.90 -0.94 -0.49
C VAL A 156 -6.82 -0.15 -1.23
N HIS A 157 -5.73 0.19 -0.55
CA HIS A 157 -4.58 0.82 -1.16
C HIS A 157 -3.91 -0.05 -2.24
N GLN A 158 -3.72 -1.35 -2.02
CA GLN A 158 -3.16 -2.24 -3.04
C GLN A 158 -4.13 -2.54 -4.18
N ILE A 159 -5.44 -2.60 -3.92
CA ILE A 159 -6.46 -2.68 -4.96
C ILE A 159 -6.31 -1.46 -5.87
N SER A 160 -6.27 -0.27 -5.29
CA SER A 160 -6.06 0.95 -6.06
C SER A 160 -4.74 0.95 -6.84
N ASN A 161 -3.63 0.46 -6.26
CA ASN A 161 -2.35 0.34 -6.98
C ASN A 161 -2.42 -0.58 -8.18
N THR A 162 -3.18 -1.67 -8.08
CA THR A 162 -3.26 -2.72 -9.10
C THR A 162 -4.21 -2.33 -10.22
N PHE A 163 -5.42 -1.91 -9.87
CA PHE A 163 -6.49 -1.68 -10.83
C PHE A 163 -6.49 -0.28 -11.42
N LEU A 164 -5.98 0.73 -10.70
CA LEU A 164 -5.84 2.08 -11.24
C LEU A 164 -4.47 2.32 -11.90
N HIS A 165 -3.69 1.26 -12.10
CA HIS A 165 -2.38 1.35 -12.72
C HIS A 165 -2.47 2.02 -14.11
N PRO A 166 -1.51 2.89 -14.48
CA PRO A 166 -1.50 3.59 -15.78
C PRO A 166 -1.62 2.69 -17.00
N GLN A 167 -1.16 1.44 -16.90
CA GLN A 167 -1.31 0.45 -17.98
C GLN A 167 -2.78 0.15 -18.32
N TRP A 168 -3.69 0.34 -17.36
CA TRP A 168 -5.12 0.14 -17.52
C TRP A 168 -5.82 1.45 -17.85
N SER A 169 -5.50 2.53 -17.12
CA SER A 169 -6.18 3.83 -17.28
C SER A 169 -5.69 4.65 -18.48
N GLY A 170 -4.56 4.30 -19.09
CA GLY A 170 -3.96 5.04 -20.21
C GLY A 170 -3.36 6.40 -19.81
N LEU A 171 -3.29 6.72 -18.51
CA LEU A 171 -2.64 7.93 -18.01
C LEU A 171 -1.12 7.81 -18.09
N SER A 172 -0.41 8.95 -18.02
CA SER A 172 1.05 8.96 -17.87
C SER A 172 1.47 8.28 -16.56
N LYS A 173 2.73 7.83 -16.46
CA LYS A 173 3.24 7.24 -15.22
C LYS A 173 3.44 8.33 -14.18
N GLY A 174 2.59 8.36 -13.15
CA GLY A 174 2.81 9.18 -11.95
C GLY A 174 3.82 8.53 -11.02
N ALA A 175 4.45 9.31 -10.13
CA ALA A 175 5.51 8.88 -9.21
C ALA A 175 5.12 7.71 -8.26
N TYR A 176 3.83 7.37 -8.15
CA TYR A 176 3.31 6.36 -7.22
C TYR A 176 3.30 4.93 -7.79
N PHE A 177 3.28 4.77 -9.11
CA PHE A 177 3.20 3.46 -9.73
C PHE A 177 4.60 2.97 -10.09
N ARG A 178 4.94 1.75 -9.64
CA ARG A 178 6.02 1.00 -10.27
C ARG A 178 5.80 0.88 -11.78
N PRO A 179 6.86 0.88 -12.59
CA PRO A 179 6.71 0.74 -14.04
C PRO A 179 5.91 -0.51 -14.46
N GLU A 180 6.08 -1.61 -13.72
CA GLU A 180 5.51 -2.91 -13.99
C GLU A 180 4.31 -3.22 -13.07
N ALA A 181 3.09 -3.27 -13.61
CA ALA A 181 1.91 -3.56 -12.79
C ALA A 181 1.92 -4.94 -12.16
N ARG A 182 2.68 -5.88 -12.73
CA ARG A 182 2.89 -7.22 -12.18
C ARG A 182 3.37 -7.16 -10.72
N TYR A 183 4.15 -6.14 -10.35
CA TYR A 183 4.57 -5.95 -8.96
C TYR A 183 3.39 -5.67 -8.02
N HIS A 184 2.48 -4.78 -8.43
CA HIS A 184 1.29 -4.45 -7.63
C HIS A 184 0.32 -5.62 -7.58
N TYR A 185 0.18 -6.37 -8.67
CA TYR A 185 -0.60 -7.61 -8.72
C TYR A 185 -0.12 -8.63 -7.68
N ILE A 186 1.18 -8.93 -7.64
CA ILE A 186 1.76 -9.85 -6.65
C ILE A 186 1.52 -9.32 -5.23
N LYS A 187 1.77 -8.03 -5.00
CA LYS A 187 1.55 -7.42 -3.68
C LYS A 187 0.10 -7.46 -3.23
N LEU A 188 -0.86 -7.23 -4.14
CA LEU A 188 -2.28 -7.30 -3.80
C LEU A 188 -2.65 -8.69 -3.30
N ILE A 189 -2.20 -9.74 -3.97
CA ILE A 189 -2.48 -11.12 -3.55
C ILE A 189 -1.83 -11.41 -2.20
N LEU A 190 -0.56 -11.05 -2.01
CA LEU A 190 0.13 -11.28 -0.74
C LEU A 190 -0.49 -10.47 0.41
N GLU A 191 -1.01 -9.26 0.15
CA GLU A 191 -1.80 -8.52 1.14
C GLU A 191 -3.13 -9.18 1.44
N CYS A 192 -3.84 -9.70 0.43
CA CYS A 192 -5.08 -10.45 0.59
C CYS A 192 -4.89 -11.65 1.55
N LEU A 193 -3.77 -12.37 1.42
CA LEU A 193 -3.39 -13.45 2.34
C LEU A 193 -2.99 -12.91 3.72
N ARG A 194 -2.15 -11.87 3.77
CA ARG A 194 -1.65 -11.31 5.03
C ARG A 194 -2.78 -10.78 5.91
N THR A 195 -3.84 -10.26 5.32
CA THR A 195 -4.94 -9.67 6.08
C THR A 195 -5.90 -10.68 6.71
N GLN A 196 -5.70 -11.97 6.47
CA GLN A 196 -6.41 -13.03 7.18
C GLN A 196 -5.97 -13.16 8.65
N PHE A 197 -4.84 -12.53 9.01
CA PHE A 197 -4.27 -12.51 10.35
C PHE A 197 -4.51 -11.16 11.02
N ARG A 198 -5.61 -11.06 11.79
CA ARG A 198 -6.17 -9.79 12.30
C ARG A 198 -5.86 -9.53 13.77
N SER A 199 -4.99 -10.30 14.39
CA SER A 199 -4.57 -10.08 15.77
C SER A 199 -3.06 -9.96 15.87
N ALA A 200 -2.57 -9.22 16.87
CA ALA A 200 -1.14 -9.19 17.18
C ALA A 200 -0.60 -10.59 17.56
N GLU A 201 -1.45 -11.42 18.18
CA GLU A 201 -1.16 -12.81 18.58
C GLU A 201 -0.88 -13.72 17.39
N ASP A 202 -1.39 -13.40 16.20
CA ASP A 202 -1.11 -14.17 14.99
C ASP A 202 0.38 -14.16 14.63
N GLY A 203 1.15 -13.18 15.12
CA GLY A 203 2.59 -13.08 14.88
C GLY A 203 2.94 -12.81 13.41
N VAL A 204 2.01 -12.23 12.64
CA VAL A 204 2.19 -11.95 11.22
C VAL A 204 2.71 -10.54 11.00
N ILE A 205 3.98 -10.47 10.59
CA ILE A 205 4.71 -9.21 10.36
C ILE A 205 4.61 -8.82 8.88
N GLY A 206 5.05 -9.73 8.00
CA GLY A 206 5.17 -9.50 6.56
C GLY A 206 4.84 -10.74 5.76
N TYR A 207 5.26 -10.76 4.50
CA TYR A 207 5.07 -11.90 3.60
C TYR A 207 5.90 -13.10 4.03
N TYR A 208 7.05 -12.89 4.70
CA TYR A 208 7.77 -13.94 5.42
C TYR A 208 6.85 -14.78 6.32
N SER A 209 6.05 -14.11 7.15
CA SER A 209 5.14 -14.79 8.07
C SER A 209 4.03 -15.53 7.33
N VAL A 210 3.52 -14.95 6.23
CA VAL A 210 2.54 -15.60 5.35
C VAL A 210 3.11 -16.88 4.75
N TYR A 211 4.35 -16.84 4.25
CA TYR A 211 5.05 -18.02 3.74
C TYR A 211 5.19 -19.11 4.79
N HIS A 212 5.64 -18.79 6.01
CA HIS A 212 5.78 -19.80 7.06
C HIS A 212 4.45 -20.33 7.58
N LYS A 213 3.35 -19.60 7.38
CA LYS A 213 1.99 -20.01 7.71
C LYS A 213 1.18 -20.45 6.49
N ARG A 214 1.80 -20.73 5.34
CA ARG A 214 1.11 -21.09 4.09
C ARG A 214 0.19 -22.31 4.17
N HIS A 215 0.37 -23.17 5.17
CA HIS A 215 -0.50 -24.32 5.46
C HIS A 215 -1.64 -24.00 6.45
N ASP A 216 -1.76 -22.75 6.92
CA ASP A 216 -2.85 -22.32 7.81
C ASP A 216 -4.20 -22.41 7.08
N PRO A 217 -5.25 -22.98 7.69
CA PRO A 217 -6.57 -23.11 7.06
C PRO A 217 -7.18 -21.79 6.56
N ARG A 218 -6.81 -20.66 7.19
CA ARG A 218 -7.23 -19.32 6.75
C ARG A 218 -6.64 -18.91 5.40
N LEU A 219 -5.54 -19.54 4.96
CA LEU A 219 -4.93 -19.28 3.66
C LEU A 219 -5.29 -20.36 2.65
N ALA A 220 -5.37 -21.61 3.10
CA ALA A 220 -5.58 -22.78 2.25
C ALA A 220 -6.88 -22.74 1.42
N HIS A 221 -7.91 -22.02 1.88
CA HIS A 221 -9.15 -21.83 1.12
C HIS A 221 -9.06 -20.72 0.03
N ILE A 222 -8.01 -19.90 0.06
CA ILE A 222 -7.79 -18.79 -0.89
C ILE A 222 -6.81 -19.24 -1.98
N LEU A 223 -5.66 -19.77 -1.57
CA LEU A 223 -4.59 -20.22 -2.46
C LEU A 223 -3.88 -21.44 -1.87
N ASP A 224 -3.38 -22.31 -2.75
CA ASP A 224 -2.57 -23.45 -2.32
C ASP A 224 -1.18 -23.00 -1.81
N PRO A 225 -0.57 -23.78 -0.90
CA PRO A 225 0.71 -23.42 -0.31
C PRO A 225 1.86 -23.16 -1.30
N GLU A 226 1.90 -23.87 -2.42
CA GLU A 226 2.99 -23.73 -3.40
C GLU A 226 2.85 -22.44 -4.19
N THR A 227 1.62 -22.06 -4.57
CA THR A 227 1.36 -20.75 -5.16
C THR A 227 1.75 -19.61 -4.21
N ILE A 228 1.51 -19.74 -2.91
CA ILE A 228 1.96 -18.75 -1.90
C ILE A 228 3.49 -18.65 -1.87
N ALA A 229 4.19 -19.79 -1.94
CA ALA A 229 5.65 -19.82 -1.99
C ALA A 229 6.18 -19.13 -3.25
N THR A 230 5.64 -19.46 -4.43
CA THR A 230 6.01 -18.84 -5.70
C THR A 230 5.74 -17.34 -5.71
N LEU A 231 4.61 -16.87 -5.17
CA LEU A 231 4.31 -15.43 -5.06
C LEU A 231 5.29 -14.71 -4.13
N THR A 232 5.66 -15.33 -3.01
CA THR A 232 6.63 -14.78 -2.06
C THR A 232 8.01 -14.68 -2.73
N ALA A 233 8.45 -15.75 -3.43
CA ALA A 233 9.70 -15.75 -4.19
C ALA A 233 9.70 -14.69 -5.29
N ALA A 234 8.62 -14.60 -6.09
CA ALA A 234 8.47 -13.62 -7.16
C ALA A 234 8.45 -12.18 -6.65
N ARG A 235 7.97 -11.96 -5.43
CA ARG A 235 8.02 -10.66 -4.78
C ARG A 235 9.44 -10.33 -4.32
N GLU A 236 10.17 -11.28 -3.75
CA GLU A 236 11.55 -11.07 -3.29
C GLU A 236 12.53 -10.90 -4.46
N GLN A 237 12.38 -11.70 -5.50
CA GLN A 237 13.26 -11.76 -6.67
C GLN A 237 12.52 -11.31 -7.94
N PHE A 238 12.12 -10.04 -7.97
CA PHE A 238 11.23 -9.53 -9.01
C PHE A 238 11.84 -9.70 -10.41
N GLY A 239 11.03 -10.20 -11.34
CA GLY A 239 11.42 -10.43 -12.74
C GLY A 239 12.08 -11.78 -13.02
N THR A 240 12.46 -12.56 -11.99
CA THR A 240 13.15 -13.85 -12.18
C THR A 240 12.26 -15.08 -12.02
N VAL A 241 11.18 -14.94 -11.25
CA VAL A 241 10.24 -16.03 -10.98
C VAL A 241 8.98 -15.80 -11.80
N GLU A 242 8.56 -16.80 -12.57
CA GLU A 242 7.27 -16.80 -13.25
C GLU A 242 6.14 -17.06 -12.24
N ILE A 243 5.04 -16.32 -12.37
CA ILE A 243 3.86 -16.52 -11.53
C ILE A 243 2.74 -17.07 -12.40
N PRO A 244 1.91 -17.99 -11.89
CA PRO A 244 0.72 -18.42 -12.59
C PRO A 244 -0.25 -17.25 -12.76
N GLU A 245 -1.09 -17.32 -13.79
CA GLU A 245 -2.26 -16.46 -13.90
C GLU A 245 -3.27 -16.85 -12.82
N LEU A 246 -3.66 -15.89 -11.99
CA LEU A 246 -4.62 -16.10 -10.90
C LEU A 246 -5.82 -15.19 -11.07
N ASP A 247 -7.00 -15.74 -10.76
CA ASP A 247 -8.24 -14.98 -10.67
C ASP A 247 -8.20 -14.06 -9.45
N ILE A 248 -7.73 -12.84 -9.69
CA ILE A 248 -7.56 -11.83 -8.66
C ILE A 248 -8.89 -11.39 -8.04
N ILE A 249 -9.99 -11.41 -8.81
CA ILE A 249 -11.31 -11.01 -8.31
C ILE A 249 -11.82 -12.07 -7.33
N ARG A 250 -11.67 -13.35 -7.67
CA ARG A 250 -11.99 -14.46 -6.75
C ARG A 250 -11.18 -14.40 -5.47
N ILE A 251 -9.86 -14.20 -5.58
CA ILE A 251 -8.96 -14.07 -4.41
C ILE A 251 -9.38 -12.89 -3.53
N LEU A 252 -9.65 -11.73 -4.16
CA LEU A 252 -10.07 -10.54 -3.46
C LEU A 252 -11.37 -10.77 -2.70
N ARG A 253 -12.38 -11.38 -3.35
CA ARG A 253 -13.66 -11.71 -2.71
C ARG A 253 -13.47 -12.60 -1.49
N ALA A 254 -12.80 -13.75 -1.66
CA ALA A 254 -12.55 -14.69 -0.57
C ALA A 254 -11.86 -14.00 0.61
N SER A 255 -10.87 -13.16 0.32
CA SER A 255 -10.09 -12.45 1.33
C SER A 255 -10.88 -11.35 2.05
N MET A 256 -11.88 -10.75 1.39
CA MET A 256 -12.69 -9.65 1.94
C MET A 256 -13.83 -10.13 2.82
N LEU A 257 -14.27 -11.39 2.72
CA LEU A 257 -15.40 -11.92 3.48
C LEU A 257 -15.24 -11.67 4.99
N VAL A 258 -14.05 -11.94 5.51
CA VAL A 258 -13.74 -11.76 6.93
C VAL A 258 -13.78 -10.28 7.37
N HIS A 259 -13.42 -9.35 6.47
CA HIS A 259 -13.46 -7.90 6.73
C HIS A 259 -14.87 -7.33 6.61
N LEU A 260 -15.73 -7.98 5.83
CA LEU A 260 -17.15 -7.67 5.76
C LEU A 260 -17.96 -8.30 6.91
N GLY A 261 -17.31 -9.17 7.70
CA GLY A 261 -17.88 -9.80 8.90
C GLY A 261 -18.68 -11.07 8.59
N PHE A 262 -18.27 -11.82 7.57
CA PHE A 262 -18.73 -13.19 7.37
C PHE A 262 -17.84 -14.16 8.18
N ASP A 263 -18.46 -15.18 8.73
CA ASP A 263 -17.86 -16.28 9.49
C ASP A 263 -17.63 -17.55 8.64
N ARG A 264 -18.03 -17.50 7.36
CA ARG A 264 -17.90 -18.56 6.37
C ARG A 264 -17.21 -18.10 5.10
N THR A 265 -16.66 -19.05 4.35
CA THR A 265 -15.89 -18.82 3.11
C THR A 265 -16.75 -18.80 1.85
N GLU A 266 -18.00 -19.26 1.95
CA GLU A 266 -18.95 -19.31 0.83
C GLU A 266 -20.11 -18.35 1.12
N VAL A 267 -20.31 -17.39 0.23
CA VAL A 267 -21.38 -16.40 0.29
C VAL A 267 -21.94 -16.21 -1.11
N THR A 268 -23.25 -15.97 -1.22
CA THR A 268 -23.84 -15.62 -2.52
C THR A 268 -23.51 -14.17 -2.88
N ASN A 269 -23.67 -13.83 -4.16
CA ASN A 269 -23.47 -12.47 -4.62
C ASN A 269 -24.48 -11.50 -4.00
N GLU A 270 -25.72 -11.94 -3.79
CA GLU A 270 -26.76 -11.15 -3.13
C GLU A 270 -26.38 -10.84 -1.68
N GLU A 271 -25.84 -11.83 -0.94
CA GLU A 271 -25.39 -11.64 0.43
C GLU A 271 -24.20 -10.66 0.50
N LEU A 272 -23.25 -10.81 -0.44
CA LEU A 272 -22.09 -9.93 -0.52
C LEU A 272 -22.50 -8.49 -0.85
N LEU A 273 -23.40 -8.31 -1.81
CA LEU A 273 -23.95 -7.01 -2.20
C LEU A 273 -24.70 -6.35 -1.05
N ALA A 274 -25.60 -7.09 -0.38
CA ALA A 274 -26.35 -6.60 0.77
C ALA A 274 -25.43 -6.19 1.92
N ARG A 275 -24.39 -6.99 2.20
CA ARG A 275 -23.42 -6.66 3.25
C ARG A 275 -22.59 -5.42 2.91
N LEU A 276 -22.19 -5.25 1.65
CA LEU A 276 -21.51 -4.03 1.21
C LEU A 276 -22.41 -2.80 1.33
N GLU A 277 -23.69 -2.93 0.94
CA GLU A 277 -24.67 -1.86 1.08
C GLU A 277 -24.87 -1.46 2.55
N GLU A 278 -25.15 -2.44 3.42
CA GLU A 278 -25.28 -2.25 4.87
C GLU A 278 -24.05 -1.54 5.44
N ARG A 279 -22.85 -2.05 5.12
CA ARG A 279 -21.59 -1.50 5.63
C ARG A 279 -21.33 -0.08 5.15
N SER A 280 -21.72 0.23 3.92
CA SER A 280 -21.56 1.56 3.33
C SER A 280 -22.47 2.62 3.95
N LEU A 281 -23.54 2.23 4.65
CA LEU A 281 -24.48 3.15 5.29
C LEU A 281 -23.99 3.66 6.65
N PHE A 282 -23.02 2.99 7.29
CA PHE A 282 -22.53 3.38 8.63
C PHE A 282 -21.79 4.73 8.66
N SER A 283 -21.22 5.17 7.54
CA SER A 283 -20.49 6.43 7.47
C SER A 283 -20.43 6.95 6.05
N GLN A 284 -20.72 8.24 5.88
CA GLN A 284 -20.64 8.95 4.60
C GLN A 284 -19.27 9.59 4.34
N HIS A 285 -18.37 9.58 5.33
CA HIS A 285 -17.01 10.08 5.20
C HIS A 285 -16.25 9.39 4.04
N ILE A 286 -15.35 10.11 3.38
CA ILE A 286 -14.61 9.63 2.20
C ILE A 286 -13.85 8.31 2.44
N LEU A 287 -13.28 8.10 3.62
CA LEU A 287 -12.51 6.89 3.93
C LEU A 287 -13.35 5.61 3.74
N PRO A 288 -14.44 5.38 4.51
CA PRO A 288 -15.29 4.22 4.30
C PRO A 288 -15.99 4.22 2.94
N SER A 289 -16.48 5.37 2.46
CA SER A 289 -17.16 5.46 1.15
C SER A 289 -16.26 4.98 0.01
N TYR A 290 -15.00 5.43 -0.04
CA TYR A 290 -14.06 4.98 -1.06
C TYR A 290 -13.77 3.48 -0.98
N ARG A 291 -13.60 2.92 0.23
CA ARG A 291 -13.32 1.48 0.40
C ARG A 291 -14.44 0.62 -0.17
N PHE A 292 -15.68 0.90 0.22
CA PHE A 292 -16.83 0.09 -0.19
C PHE A 292 -17.21 0.34 -1.66
N ALA A 293 -17.09 1.58 -2.14
CA ALA A 293 -17.25 1.87 -3.57
C ALA A 293 -16.22 1.09 -4.39
N LEU A 294 -14.93 1.15 -4.01
CA LEU A 294 -13.89 0.43 -4.74
C LEU A 294 -14.12 -1.09 -4.73
N LEU A 295 -14.52 -1.67 -3.59
CA LEU A 295 -14.87 -3.10 -3.56
C LEU A 295 -16.04 -3.44 -4.49
N ALA A 296 -17.12 -2.64 -4.47
CA ALA A 296 -18.26 -2.85 -5.37
C ALA A 296 -17.82 -2.81 -6.84
N LEU A 297 -17.00 -1.82 -7.22
CA LEU A 297 -16.45 -1.72 -8.57
C LEU A 297 -15.56 -2.91 -8.94
N MET A 298 -14.72 -3.40 -8.02
CA MET A 298 -13.87 -4.57 -8.31
C MET A 298 -14.68 -5.85 -8.41
N PHE A 299 -15.65 -6.04 -7.53
CA PHE A 299 -16.50 -7.22 -7.58
C PHE A 299 -17.36 -7.25 -8.83
N SER A 300 -17.77 -6.10 -9.38
CA SER A 300 -18.52 -6.06 -10.64
C SER A 300 -17.77 -6.64 -11.83
N LEU A 301 -16.43 -6.72 -11.79
CA LEU A 301 -15.61 -7.26 -12.88
C LEU A 301 -15.62 -8.79 -12.96
N GLY A 302 -16.02 -9.48 -11.88
CA GLY A 302 -16.12 -10.95 -11.83
C GLY A 302 -17.55 -11.47 -11.98
N GLU A 303 -18.49 -10.62 -12.36
CA GLU A 303 -19.91 -10.94 -12.47
C GLU A 303 -20.39 -11.09 -13.91
N ASP A 304 -21.53 -11.76 -14.06
CA ASP A 304 -22.34 -11.65 -15.26
C ASP A 304 -22.96 -10.24 -15.40
N ARG A 305 -23.74 -10.01 -16.45
CA ARG A 305 -24.26 -8.67 -16.75
C ARG A 305 -25.17 -8.12 -15.65
N ASP A 306 -26.06 -8.96 -15.10
CA ASP A 306 -27.05 -8.51 -14.12
C ASP A 306 -26.38 -8.28 -12.75
N GLY A 307 -25.48 -9.18 -12.34
CA GLY A 307 -24.66 -9.02 -11.14
C GLY A 307 -23.74 -7.80 -11.24
N GLN A 308 -23.09 -7.61 -12.39
CA GLN A 308 -22.23 -6.45 -12.64
C GLN A 308 -23.04 -5.16 -12.49
N GLN A 309 -24.24 -5.10 -13.06
CA GLN A 309 -25.11 -3.94 -12.95
C GLN A 309 -25.48 -3.62 -11.50
N ALA A 310 -25.80 -4.63 -10.70
CA ALA A 310 -26.16 -4.45 -9.30
C ALA A 310 -25.00 -3.86 -8.49
N PHE A 311 -23.78 -4.36 -8.66
CA PHE A 311 -22.60 -3.80 -8.00
C PHE A 311 -22.26 -2.38 -8.48
N LEU A 312 -22.41 -2.08 -9.76
CA LEU A 312 -22.16 -0.73 -10.30
C LEU A 312 -23.21 0.28 -9.83
N GLN A 313 -24.47 -0.14 -9.67
CA GLN A 313 -25.50 0.68 -9.04
C GLN A 313 -25.16 0.98 -7.58
N LEU A 314 -24.70 -0.02 -6.82
CA LEU A 314 -24.22 0.17 -5.45
C LEU A 314 -23.02 1.12 -5.41
N PHE A 315 -22.04 0.94 -6.30
CA PHE A 315 -20.89 1.84 -6.44
C PHE A 315 -21.33 3.31 -6.58
N SER A 316 -22.21 3.60 -7.55
CA SER A 316 -22.74 4.96 -7.75
C SER A 316 -23.55 5.44 -6.55
N ALA A 317 -24.35 4.58 -5.91
CA ALA A 317 -25.14 4.94 -4.73
C ALA A 317 -24.26 5.32 -3.53
N ILE A 318 -23.17 4.59 -3.29
CA ILE A 318 -22.20 4.91 -2.24
C ILE A 318 -21.60 6.30 -2.49
N LEU A 319 -21.19 6.59 -3.73
CA LEU A 319 -20.58 7.86 -4.08
C LEU A 319 -21.56 9.04 -4.02
N ARG A 320 -22.84 8.85 -4.39
CA ARG A 320 -23.90 9.88 -4.24
C ARG A 320 -24.13 10.26 -2.78
N ARG A 321 -23.98 9.30 -1.85
CA ARG A 321 -24.16 9.52 -0.40
C ARG A 321 -22.91 10.07 0.29
N MET A 322 -21.76 10.07 -0.38
CA MET A 322 -20.50 10.48 0.22
C MET A 322 -20.48 11.98 0.50
N GLU A 323 -20.02 12.36 1.69
CA GLU A 323 -19.82 13.77 2.04
C GLU A 323 -18.71 14.38 1.19
N THR A 324 -19.01 15.50 0.52
CA THR A 324 -18.09 16.15 -0.41
C THR A 324 -17.22 17.23 0.22
N THR A 325 -17.45 17.56 1.50
CA THR A 325 -16.72 18.61 2.25
C THR A 325 -15.21 18.41 2.22
N HIS A 326 -14.76 17.16 2.17
CA HIS A 326 -13.33 16.80 2.18
C HIS A 326 -12.76 16.52 0.78
N LEU A 327 -13.56 16.65 -0.29
CA LEU A 327 -13.09 16.47 -1.66
C LEU A 327 -12.44 17.75 -2.18
N ILE A 328 -11.28 17.59 -2.81
CA ILE A 328 -10.55 18.67 -3.49
C ILE A 328 -10.30 18.27 -4.94
N ALA A 329 -9.85 17.04 -5.18
CA ALA A 329 -9.48 16.57 -6.51
C ALA A 329 -10.68 16.14 -7.34
N ALA A 330 -11.57 15.35 -6.75
CA ALA A 330 -12.68 14.71 -7.45
C ALA A 330 -13.97 15.54 -7.43
N LYS A 331 -13.97 16.71 -6.78
CA LYS A 331 -15.19 17.45 -6.45
C LYS A 331 -16.03 17.79 -7.69
N ASP A 332 -15.38 18.27 -8.74
CA ASP A 332 -16.06 18.71 -9.96
C ASP A 332 -16.44 17.53 -10.87
N ASP A 333 -15.70 16.42 -10.79
CA ASP A 333 -15.87 15.24 -11.67
C ASP A 333 -16.70 14.12 -11.02
N LEU A 334 -17.09 14.25 -9.75
CA LEU A 334 -17.81 13.20 -9.02
C LEU A 334 -19.12 12.79 -9.73
N HIS A 335 -19.77 13.75 -10.38
CA HIS A 335 -21.00 13.53 -11.16
C HIS A 335 -20.83 12.48 -12.27
N ILE A 336 -19.63 12.34 -12.85
CA ILE A 336 -19.31 11.31 -13.84
C ILE A 336 -19.49 9.90 -13.25
N LEU A 337 -19.13 9.71 -11.98
CA LEU A 337 -19.25 8.43 -11.29
C LEU A 337 -20.68 8.15 -10.82
N THR A 338 -21.46 9.21 -10.57
CA THR A 338 -22.79 9.09 -9.98
C THR A 338 -23.90 9.09 -11.00
N ASP A 339 -23.76 9.73 -12.16
CA ASP A 339 -24.88 9.96 -13.07
C ASP A 339 -24.88 8.99 -14.25
N ASN A 340 -23.79 8.23 -14.42
CA ASN A 340 -23.68 7.22 -15.45
C ASN A 340 -24.68 6.08 -15.25
N THR A 341 -25.46 5.82 -16.31
CA THR A 341 -26.14 4.54 -16.47
C THR A 341 -25.16 3.57 -17.11
N TRP A 342 -24.73 2.56 -16.35
CA TRP A 342 -23.78 1.55 -16.80
C TRP A 342 -24.45 0.64 -17.84
N SER A 343 -24.53 1.09 -19.09
CA SER A 343 -25.23 0.36 -20.18
C SER A 343 -24.33 -0.69 -20.84
N GLU A 344 -23.02 -0.42 -20.85
CA GLU A 344 -21.97 -1.28 -21.40
C GLU A 344 -21.43 -2.24 -20.35
N HIS A 345 -21.13 -3.48 -20.78
CA HIS A 345 -20.46 -4.45 -19.93
C HIS A 345 -19.01 -4.03 -19.71
N LEU A 346 -18.60 -3.80 -18.45
CA LEU A 346 -17.27 -3.34 -18.10
C LEU A 346 -16.28 -4.50 -18.05
N THR A 347 -15.12 -4.30 -18.65
CA THR A 347 -13.97 -5.22 -18.57
C THR A 347 -12.70 -4.42 -18.32
N LEU A 348 -11.63 -5.05 -17.83
CA LEU A 348 -10.35 -4.36 -17.55
C LEU A 348 -9.74 -3.66 -18.79
N HIS A 349 -10.18 -4.02 -19.99
CA HIS A 349 -9.55 -3.58 -21.23
C HIS A 349 -10.40 -2.64 -22.09
N ASN A 350 -11.68 -2.40 -21.74
CA ASN A 350 -12.55 -1.56 -22.55
C ASN A 350 -12.48 -0.08 -22.17
N ASP A 351 -12.78 0.79 -23.14
CA ASP A 351 -12.63 2.24 -22.98
C ASP A 351 -13.56 2.81 -21.90
N ALA A 352 -14.78 2.28 -21.76
CA ALA A 352 -15.71 2.69 -20.71
C ALA A 352 -15.11 2.51 -19.30
N PHE A 353 -14.45 1.37 -19.04
CA PHE A 353 -13.75 1.16 -17.77
C PHE A 353 -12.56 2.12 -17.64
N ARG A 354 -11.79 2.36 -18.70
CA ARG A 354 -10.65 3.30 -18.65
C ARG A 354 -11.07 4.72 -18.27
N GLU A 355 -12.14 5.23 -18.88
CA GLU A 355 -12.68 6.55 -18.55
C GLU A 355 -13.17 6.62 -17.11
N LEU A 356 -13.86 5.56 -16.64
CA LEU A 356 -14.25 5.41 -15.25
C LEU A 356 -13.04 5.50 -14.31
N LEU A 357 -11.94 4.81 -14.64
CA LEU A 357 -10.74 4.81 -13.80
C LEU A 357 -10.13 6.20 -13.61
N LYS A 358 -10.20 7.09 -14.61
CA LYS A 358 -9.63 8.45 -14.51
C LYS A 358 -10.25 9.23 -13.34
N THR A 359 -11.56 9.19 -13.19
CA THR A 359 -12.25 9.86 -12.09
C THR A 359 -12.05 9.15 -10.76
N VAL A 360 -11.96 7.81 -10.75
CA VAL A 360 -11.65 7.03 -9.54
C VAL A 360 -10.24 7.36 -9.01
N ILE A 361 -9.29 7.68 -9.89
CA ILE A 361 -7.93 8.12 -9.49
C ILE A 361 -7.98 9.48 -8.78
N LEU A 362 -8.81 10.42 -9.25
CA LEU A 362 -9.00 11.70 -8.53
C LEU A 362 -9.57 11.45 -7.14
N LEU A 363 -10.56 10.56 -7.03
CA LEU A 363 -11.16 10.22 -5.75
C LEU A 363 -10.15 9.54 -4.81
N ARG A 364 -9.30 8.65 -5.35
CA ARG A 364 -8.19 8.03 -4.63
C ARG A 364 -7.27 9.07 -4.01
N ARG A 365 -6.97 10.16 -4.72
CA ARG A 365 -6.08 11.22 -4.21
C ARG A 365 -6.66 11.85 -2.94
N ASP A 366 -7.94 12.18 -2.94
CA ASP A 366 -8.59 12.72 -1.74
C ASP A 366 -8.63 11.68 -0.61
N TYR A 367 -8.89 10.40 -0.94
CA TYR A 367 -8.84 9.29 0.03
C TYR A 367 -7.45 9.15 0.69
N VAL A 368 -6.38 9.09 -0.11
CA VAL A 368 -4.99 8.91 0.40
C VAL A 368 -4.58 10.08 1.29
N ARG A 369 -4.99 11.32 0.94
CA ARG A 369 -4.72 12.49 1.79
C ARG A 369 -5.32 12.32 3.18
N GLN A 370 -6.60 11.98 3.26
CA GLN A 370 -7.28 11.79 4.55
C GLN A 370 -6.71 10.60 5.33
N TRP A 371 -6.38 9.51 4.64
CA TRP A 371 -5.82 8.33 5.30
C TRP A 371 -4.43 8.62 5.87
N ARG A 372 -3.56 9.29 5.12
CA ARG A 372 -2.24 9.71 5.62
C ARG A 372 -2.36 10.62 6.84
N ARG A 373 -3.21 11.64 6.77
CA ARG A 373 -3.47 12.51 7.91
C ARG A 373 -3.91 11.73 9.15
N GLN A 374 -4.78 10.73 8.99
CA GLN A 374 -5.24 9.88 10.09
C GLN A 374 -4.10 9.05 10.72
N VAL A 375 -3.16 8.56 9.91
CA VAL A 375 -2.13 7.60 10.36
C VAL A 375 -0.82 8.26 10.79
N THR A 376 -0.46 9.40 10.19
CA THR A 376 0.83 10.08 10.43
C THR A 376 0.67 11.49 11.02
N GLY A 377 -0.54 12.06 11.02
CA GLY A 377 -0.78 13.45 11.39
C GLY A 377 -0.34 14.48 10.34
N GLU A 378 0.18 14.03 9.18
CA GLU A 378 0.70 14.91 8.13
C GLU A 378 -0.40 15.36 7.16
N ASP A 379 -0.49 16.68 6.90
CA ASP A 379 -1.43 17.27 5.94
C ASP A 379 -0.88 17.37 4.50
N LYS A 380 0.36 16.92 4.27
CA LYS A 380 0.99 16.93 2.94
C LYS A 380 0.16 16.08 1.97
N ILE A 381 -0.38 16.73 0.94
CA ILE A 381 -0.90 16.03 -0.23
C ILE A 381 0.34 15.44 -0.91
N PRO A 382 0.46 14.10 -1.04
CA PRO A 382 1.52 13.56 -1.88
C PRO A 382 1.34 14.18 -3.27
N ASP A 383 2.42 14.59 -3.95
CA ASP A 383 2.36 15.10 -5.32
C ASP A 383 1.83 13.99 -6.25
N LEU A 384 0.51 13.86 -6.26
CA LEU A 384 -0.22 12.75 -6.86
C LEU A 384 -0.48 13.01 -8.35
N TYR A 385 -0.31 14.25 -8.83
CA TYR A 385 -0.87 14.66 -10.12
C TYR A 385 -0.09 15.67 -10.95
N ASN A 386 1.03 16.23 -10.48
CA ASN A 386 1.80 17.16 -11.32
C ASN A 386 2.31 16.47 -12.62
N ASP A 387 2.34 15.13 -12.66
CA ASP A 387 2.82 14.34 -13.81
C ASP A 387 1.74 13.48 -14.51
N LEU A 388 0.47 13.48 -14.07
CA LEU A 388 -0.58 12.54 -14.55
C LEU A 388 -1.55 13.11 -15.60
N LEU A 389 -1.61 14.42 -15.76
CA LEU A 389 -2.33 15.06 -16.86
C LEU A 389 -1.31 15.42 -17.94
N PRO A 390 -1.66 15.28 -19.24
CA PRO A 390 -0.89 15.99 -20.25
C PRO A 390 -0.82 17.45 -19.83
N ALA A 391 0.37 18.05 -19.92
CA ALA A 391 0.50 19.50 -19.77
C ALA A 391 -0.64 20.14 -20.58
N LYS A 392 -1.45 20.98 -19.94
CA LYS A 392 -2.46 21.75 -20.65
C LYS A 392 -1.72 22.47 -21.77
N GLY A 393 -1.91 22.01 -23.01
CA GLY A 393 -1.35 22.62 -24.20
C GLY A 393 -1.89 24.02 -24.41
#